data_AF-A0AAW2WQC6-F1
#
_entry.id   AF-A0AAW2WQC6-F1
#
_cell.length_a   1.000
_cell.length_b   1.000
_cell.length_c   1.000
_cell.angle_alpha   90.00
_cell.angle_beta   90.00
_cell.angle_gamma   90.00
#
_symmetry.space_group_name_H-M   'P 1'
#
loop_
_entity.id
_entity.type
_entity.pdbx_description
1 polymer ?
#
loop_
_entity_poly.entity_id
_entity_poly.type
_entity_poly.pdbx_seq_one_letter_code
_entity_poly.pdbx_strand_id
1 'polypeptide(L)'
;MATQTLQGALKTGKDKYRSFLHHEDAHNTVWRRGAPPTYDNVNKLFEEGRTKACVCEWAEGSLEETVQNMMKSWQMELTHKTRTQDFRTMHPEKFKFIVNGREALSAEETVSLGSYNSVLKSSMPDEFKYYKAHEETFDSADDAFRTALPRGFRAKWWLFTQARR
;
A
#
# COMPACT_ATOMS: atom_id res chain seq x y z
N MET A 1 44.83 -4.70 -14.52
CA MET A 1 44.34 -4.74 -13.13
C MET A 1 42.84 -4.56 -13.19
N ALA A 2 42.14 -5.70 -13.25
CA ALA A 2 40.74 -5.81 -13.61
C ALA A 2 39.82 -5.30 -12.48
N THR A 3 38.93 -4.38 -12.85
CA THR A 3 37.52 -4.32 -12.46
C THR A 3 37.11 -5.24 -11.30
N GLN A 4 37.26 -4.75 -10.06
CA GLN A 4 36.59 -5.33 -8.89
C GLN A 4 35.11 -4.92 -8.91
N THR A 5 34.31 -5.77 -9.57
CA THR A 5 33.02 -6.29 -9.10
C THR A 5 32.19 -5.37 -8.18
N LEU A 6 31.36 -4.53 -8.81
CA LEU A 6 30.06 -4.11 -8.29
C LEU A 6 29.13 -5.34 -8.20
N GLN A 7 29.36 -6.19 -7.22
CA GLN A 7 28.46 -7.29 -6.84
C GLN A 7 28.32 -7.27 -5.31
N GLY A 8 27.71 -6.19 -4.82
CA GLY A 8 27.30 -6.04 -3.44
C GLY A 8 25.79 -6.14 -3.31
N ALA A 9 25.31 -7.33 -2.96
CA ALA A 9 24.01 -7.61 -2.34
C ALA A 9 22.73 -7.42 -3.19
N LEU A 10 22.55 -8.25 -4.23
CA LEU A 10 21.21 -8.78 -4.51
C LEU A 10 20.91 -9.88 -3.49
N LYS A 11 20.58 -9.48 -2.25
CA LYS A 11 19.84 -10.39 -1.37
C LYS A 11 18.45 -10.53 -1.97
N THR A 12 18.18 -11.66 -2.61
CA THR A 12 16.83 -12.12 -2.93
C THR A 12 16.09 -12.44 -1.62
N GLY A 13 15.83 -11.42 -0.80
CA GLY A 13 15.03 -11.49 0.40
C GLY A 13 13.59 -11.24 0.03
N LYS A 14 12.78 -12.29 -0.05
CA LYS A 14 11.33 -12.13 -0.20
C LYS A 14 10.81 -11.25 0.94
N ASP A 15 10.05 -10.20 0.63
CA ASP A 15 9.38 -9.38 1.65
C ASP A 15 8.47 -10.25 2.54
N LYS A 16 8.65 -10.13 3.86
CA LYS A 16 7.96 -10.96 4.86
C LYS A 16 6.44 -10.84 4.81
N TYR A 17 5.90 -9.68 4.44
CA TYR A 17 4.46 -9.40 4.51
C TYR A 17 3.78 -9.33 3.13
N ARG A 18 4.56 -9.20 2.06
CA ARG A 18 4.08 -8.97 0.69
C ARG A 18 4.63 -10.04 -0.22
N SER A 19 4.00 -11.22 -0.17
CA SER A 19 4.38 -12.37 -0.99
C SER A 19 4.35 -12.06 -2.50
N PHE A 20 3.43 -11.20 -2.95
CA PHE A 20 3.27 -10.85 -4.36
C PHE A 20 4.34 -9.90 -4.92
N LEU A 21 5.26 -9.40 -4.10
CA LEU A 21 6.29 -8.45 -4.54
C LEU A 21 7.37 -9.09 -5.43
N HIS A 22 7.70 -10.36 -5.19
CA HIS A 22 8.82 -11.06 -5.84
C HIS A 22 8.39 -12.36 -6.55
N HIS A 23 7.14 -12.43 -7.01
CA HIS A 23 6.64 -13.62 -7.71
C HIS A 23 7.28 -13.76 -9.11
N GLU A 24 7.27 -14.98 -9.66
CA GLU A 24 7.89 -15.32 -10.96
C GLU A 24 7.36 -14.46 -12.14
N ASP A 25 6.13 -13.97 -12.04
CA ASP A 25 5.51 -13.04 -13.02
C ASP A 25 5.96 -11.57 -12.86
N ALA A 26 6.85 -11.25 -11.91
CA ALA A 26 7.36 -9.90 -11.70
C ALA A 26 8.07 -9.33 -12.94
N HIS A 27 8.59 -10.19 -13.82
CA HIS A 27 9.21 -9.80 -15.09
C HIS A 27 8.23 -9.18 -16.08
N ASN A 28 6.93 -9.49 -15.98
CA ASN A 28 5.89 -8.93 -16.84
C ASN A 28 5.09 -7.82 -16.15
N THR A 29 5.35 -7.53 -14.88
CA THR A 29 4.60 -6.52 -14.12
C THR A 29 5.07 -5.11 -14.51
N VAL A 30 4.13 -4.22 -14.85
CA VAL A 30 4.46 -2.83 -15.17
C VAL A 30 4.42 -1.98 -13.90
N TRP A 31 5.60 -1.62 -13.41
CA TRP A 31 5.77 -0.75 -12.26
C TRP A 31 5.70 0.73 -12.66
N ARG A 32 4.96 1.53 -11.91
CA ARG A 32 4.80 2.99 -12.10
C ARG A 32 6.15 3.73 -12.16
N ARG A 33 7.13 3.26 -11.38
CA ARG A 33 8.50 3.81 -11.32
C ARG A 33 9.56 2.89 -11.95
N GLY A 34 9.14 1.99 -12.83
CA GLY A 34 10.03 1.08 -13.58
C GLY A 34 10.69 -0.05 -12.78
N ALA A 35 10.58 -0.05 -11.46
CA ALA A 35 11.14 -1.08 -10.58
C ALA A 35 10.23 -1.39 -9.38
N PRO A 36 10.33 -2.60 -8.79
CA PRO A 36 9.61 -2.95 -7.57
C PRO A 36 10.06 -2.09 -6.39
N PRO A 37 9.14 -1.65 -5.51
CA PRO A 37 9.46 -0.89 -4.31
C PRO A 37 10.17 -1.73 -3.24
N THR A 38 10.99 -1.08 -2.41
CA THR A 38 11.64 -1.69 -1.23
C THR A 38 10.96 -1.24 0.07
N TYR A 39 10.70 -2.18 0.99
CA TYR A 39 9.98 -1.90 2.25
C TYR A 39 10.79 -2.11 3.53
N ASP A 40 12.11 -2.34 3.45
CA ASP A 40 12.95 -2.71 4.59
C ASP A 40 12.83 -1.75 5.78
N ASN A 41 12.89 -0.44 5.54
CA ASN A 41 12.77 0.57 6.60
C ASN A 41 11.38 0.56 7.27
N VAL A 42 10.33 0.39 6.48
CA VAL A 42 8.94 0.37 6.99
C VAL A 42 8.68 -0.92 7.76
N ASN A 43 9.19 -2.05 7.28
CA ASN A 43 9.10 -3.33 7.96
C ASN A 43 9.85 -3.30 9.30
N LYS A 44 11.06 -2.70 9.33
CA LYS A 44 11.82 -2.50 10.57
C LYS A 44 11.04 -1.63 11.56
N LEU A 45 10.52 -0.49 11.13
CA LEU A 45 9.70 0.41 11.98
C LEU A 45 8.42 -0.27 12.49
N PHE A 46 7.82 -1.14 11.68
CA PHE A 46 6.64 -1.91 12.06
C PHE A 46 6.96 -2.95 13.14
N GLU A 47 8.07 -3.70 13.00
CA GLU A 47 8.52 -4.67 14.01
C GLU A 47 8.95 -3.96 15.31
N GLU A 48 9.64 -2.81 15.23
CA GLU A 48 9.96 -1.98 16.41
C GLU A 48 8.71 -1.46 17.13
N GLY A 49 7.61 -1.24 16.39
CA GLY A 49 6.33 -0.79 16.91
C GLY A 49 5.42 -1.89 17.45
N ARG A 50 5.76 -3.19 17.24
CA ARG A 50 4.95 -4.31 17.74
C ARG A 50 5.05 -4.38 19.26
N THR A 51 3.96 -4.02 19.94
CA THR A 51 3.81 -4.20 21.38
C THR A 51 3.46 -5.66 21.72
N LYS A 52 3.79 -6.12 22.93
CA LYS A 52 3.53 -7.50 23.37
C LYS A 52 2.07 -7.94 23.23
N ALA A 53 1.10 -7.02 23.36
CA ALA A 53 -0.32 -7.33 23.15
C ALA A 53 -0.62 -7.71 21.69
N CYS A 54 -0.02 -7.01 20.73
CA CYS A 54 -0.12 -7.30 19.29
C CYS A 54 0.70 -8.54 18.88
N VAL A 55 1.66 -8.99 19.69
CA VAL A 55 2.39 -10.24 19.44
C VAL A 55 1.52 -11.46 19.76
N CYS A 56 0.66 -11.38 20.77
CA CYS A 56 -0.19 -12.49 21.21
C CYS A 56 -1.42 -12.70 20.31
N GLU A 57 -1.96 -11.63 19.71
CA GLU A 57 -3.16 -11.71 18.87
C GLU A 57 -2.86 -12.06 17.40
N TRP A 58 -1.57 -12.07 17.01
CA TRP A 58 -1.13 -12.21 15.62
C TRP A 58 -0.19 -13.41 15.49
N ALA A 59 -0.65 -14.57 15.96
CA ALA A 59 0.03 -15.83 15.74
C ALA A 59 0.15 -16.12 14.23
N GLU A 60 1.15 -16.90 13.83
CA GLU A 60 1.31 -17.31 12.43
C GLU A 60 0.07 -18.07 11.97
N GLY A 61 -0.52 -17.64 10.85
CA GLY A 61 -1.78 -18.17 10.33
C GLY A 61 -3.04 -17.57 10.95
N SER A 62 -2.93 -16.52 11.78
CA SER A 62 -4.12 -15.82 12.30
C SER A 62 -4.86 -15.05 11.20
N LEU A 63 -6.13 -14.75 11.46
CA LEU A 63 -6.94 -13.94 10.56
C LEU A 63 -6.36 -12.53 10.42
N GLU A 64 -5.91 -11.96 11.52
CA GLU A 64 -5.30 -10.65 11.62
C GLU A 64 -4.06 -10.57 10.72
N GLU A 65 -3.16 -11.55 10.83
CA GLU A 65 -1.98 -11.64 9.96
C GLU A 65 -2.38 -11.69 8.49
N THR A 66 -3.36 -12.54 8.15
CA THR A 66 -3.86 -12.69 6.78
C THR A 66 -4.41 -11.38 6.24
N VAL A 67 -5.28 -10.70 7.00
CA VAL A 67 -5.89 -9.42 6.63
C VAL A 67 -4.84 -8.33 6.46
N GLN A 68 -3.85 -8.26 7.36
CA GLN A 68 -2.77 -7.29 7.22
C GLN A 68 -1.90 -7.55 6.00
N ASN A 69 -1.49 -8.80 5.75
CA ASN A 69 -0.65 -9.13 4.61
C ASN A 69 -1.40 -8.87 3.30
N MET A 70 -2.71 -9.17 3.26
CA MET A 70 -3.60 -8.81 2.17
C MET A 70 -3.64 -7.29 1.98
N MET A 71 -3.89 -6.50 3.02
CA MET A 71 -3.99 -5.04 2.91
C MET A 71 -2.66 -4.38 2.55
N LYS A 72 -1.53 -4.84 3.12
CA LYS A 72 -0.18 -4.38 2.77
C LYS A 72 0.15 -4.66 1.31
N SER A 73 -0.26 -5.83 0.82
CA SER A 73 -0.10 -6.20 -0.59
C SER A 73 -1.00 -5.38 -1.49
N TRP A 74 -2.28 -5.22 -1.16
CA TRP A 74 -3.23 -4.42 -1.95
C TRP A 74 -2.79 -2.96 -2.05
N GLN A 75 -2.34 -2.36 -0.94
CA GLN A 75 -1.83 -0.99 -0.96
C GLN A 75 -0.55 -0.87 -1.81
N MET A 76 0.37 -1.84 -1.73
CA MET A 76 1.57 -1.87 -2.59
C MET A 76 1.18 -1.93 -4.07
N GLU A 77 0.26 -2.85 -4.43
CA GLU A 77 -0.21 -2.99 -5.80
C GLU A 77 -0.87 -1.70 -6.29
N LEU A 78 -1.77 -1.12 -5.49
CA LEU A 78 -2.51 0.09 -5.85
C LEU A 78 -1.61 1.31 -6.07
N THR A 79 -0.57 1.47 -5.26
CA THR A 79 0.36 2.60 -5.39
C THR A 79 1.36 2.39 -6.54
N HIS A 80 1.87 1.17 -6.71
CA HIS A 80 3.04 0.95 -7.57
C HIS A 80 2.75 0.25 -8.90
N LYS A 81 1.64 -0.47 -9.05
CA LYS A 81 1.25 -1.08 -10.34
C LYS A 81 0.34 -0.14 -11.11
N THR A 82 0.49 -0.10 -12.43
CA THR A 82 -0.32 0.76 -13.31
C THR A 82 -1.44 0.00 -14.00
N ARG A 83 -1.26 -1.30 -14.25
CA ARG A 83 -2.24 -2.15 -14.94
C ARG A 83 -3.04 -2.95 -13.93
N THR A 84 -4.36 -2.93 -14.06
CA THR A 84 -5.27 -3.71 -13.20
C THR A 84 -5.07 -5.22 -13.37
N GLN A 85 -4.64 -5.67 -14.55
CA GLN A 85 -4.36 -7.09 -14.83
C GLN A 85 -3.16 -7.64 -14.03
N ASP A 86 -2.25 -6.77 -13.58
CA ASP A 86 -1.10 -7.17 -12.77
C ASP A 86 -1.46 -7.37 -11.29
N PHE A 87 -2.70 -7.03 -10.88
CA PHE A 87 -3.14 -7.17 -9.50
C PHE A 87 -3.49 -8.62 -9.19
N ARG A 88 -3.04 -9.09 -8.02
CA ARG A 88 -3.41 -10.42 -7.50
C ARG A 88 -4.38 -10.32 -6.33
N THR A 89 -4.42 -9.17 -5.67
CA THR A 89 -5.32 -8.94 -4.53
C THR A 89 -6.76 -8.64 -4.94
N MET A 90 -7.00 -8.33 -6.22
CA MET A 90 -8.33 -7.99 -6.72
C MET A 90 -8.56 -8.50 -8.13
N HIS A 91 -9.81 -8.85 -8.45
CA HIS A 91 -10.23 -9.22 -9.79
C HIS A 91 -10.66 -7.96 -10.57
N PRO A 92 -10.04 -7.61 -11.71
CA PRO A 92 -10.27 -6.34 -12.41
C PRO A 92 -11.74 -6.05 -12.70
N GLU A 93 -12.48 -7.05 -13.21
CA GLU A 93 -13.87 -6.89 -13.64
C GLU A 93 -14.90 -6.89 -12.51
N LYS A 94 -14.58 -7.49 -11.36
CA LYS A 94 -15.53 -7.69 -10.25
C LYS A 94 -15.27 -6.75 -9.08
N PHE A 95 -14.11 -6.10 -9.07
CA PHE A 95 -13.71 -5.21 -8.00
C PHE A 95 -14.53 -3.93 -8.02
N LYS A 96 -15.09 -3.59 -6.86
CA LYS A 96 -15.82 -2.35 -6.61
C LYS A 96 -15.31 -1.74 -5.31
N PHE A 97 -14.83 -0.51 -5.37
CA PHE A 97 -14.34 0.21 -4.21
C PHE A 97 -15.32 1.30 -3.81
N ILE A 98 -15.92 1.15 -2.62
CA ILE A 98 -16.93 2.07 -2.08
C ILE A 98 -16.39 2.63 -0.76
N VAL A 99 -16.37 3.96 -0.65
CA VAL A 99 -15.88 4.65 0.56
C VAL A 99 -16.84 5.78 0.92
N ASN A 100 -17.17 5.90 2.20
CA ASN A 100 -18.02 6.95 2.77
C ASN A 100 -19.41 7.07 2.09
N GLY A 101 -20.01 5.93 1.72
CA GLY A 101 -21.37 5.89 1.14
C GLY A 101 -21.48 6.43 -0.29
N ARG A 102 -20.36 6.58 -1.00
CA ARG A 102 -20.33 7.07 -2.39
C ARG A 102 -20.54 5.98 -3.42
N GLU A 103 -20.64 6.38 -4.68
CA GLU A 103 -20.65 5.48 -5.82
C GLU A 103 -19.42 4.57 -5.86
N ALA A 104 -19.62 3.36 -6.36
CA ALA A 104 -18.57 2.37 -6.49
C ALA A 104 -17.58 2.79 -7.59
N LEU A 105 -16.30 2.85 -7.23
CA LEU A 105 -15.22 3.01 -8.19
C LEU A 105 -14.83 1.65 -8.76
N SER A 106 -14.59 1.60 -10.07
CA SER A 106 -13.99 0.45 -10.73
C SER A 106 -12.51 0.29 -10.35
N ALA A 107 -11.93 -0.87 -10.68
CA ALA A 107 -10.49 -1.12 -10.49
C ALA A 107 -9.63 -0.07 -11.20
N GLU A 108 -9.96 0.26 -12.45
CA GLU A 108 -9.18 1.17 -13.29
C GLU A 108 -9.25 2.61 -12.76
N GLU A 109 -10.44 3.07 -12.36
CA GLU A 109 -10.62 4.37 -11.73
C GLU A 109 -9.85 4.46 -10.41
N THR A 110 -9.85 3.40 -9.61
CA THR A 110 -9.14 3.36 -8.32
C THR A 110 -7.62 3.48 -8.51
N VAL A 111 -7.06 2.79 -9.51
CA VAL A 111 -5.63 2.85 -9.85
C VAL A 111 -5.24 4.21 -10.42
N SER A 112 -6.12 4.82 -11.23
CA SER A 112 -5.90 6.14 -11.82
C SER A 112 -5.95 7.26 -10.78
N LEU A 113 -7.00 7.28 -9.95
CA LEU A 113 -7.18 8.28 -8.89
C LEU A 113 -6.11 8.14 -7.79
N GLY A 114 -5.70 6.91 -7.49
CA GLY A 114 -4.80 6.60 -6.38
C GLY A 114 -5.51 6.41 -5.04
N SER A 115 -4.79 5.79 -4.10
CA SER A 115 -5.32 5.35 -2.80
C SER A 115 -5.74 6.48 -1.86
N TYR A 116 -5.12 7.65 -1.98
CA TYR A 116 -5.40 8.79 -1.11
C TYR A 116 -6.62 9.57 -1.60
N ASN A 117 -6.65 9.90 -2.90
CA ASN A 117 -7.78 10.62 -3.49
C ASN A 117 -9.06 9.81 -3.42
N SER A 118 -9.01 8.49 -3.65
CA SER A 118 -10.19 7.61 -3.54
C SER A 118 -10.78 7.55 -2.13
N VAL A 119 -9.93 7.53 -1.09
CA VAL A 119 -10.39 7.44 0.31
C VAL A 119 -10.79 8.81 0.87
N LEU A 120 -10.01 9.85 0.59
CA LEU A 120 -10.16 11.19 1.18
C LEU A 120 -11.05 12.12 0.38
N LYS A 121 -11.59 11.66 -0.76
CA LYS A 121 -12.69 12.37 -1.41
C LYS A 121 -13.76 12.66 -0.36
N SER A 122 -14.40 13.83 -0.44
CA SER A 122 -15.41 14.24 0.52
C SER A 122 -16.50 15.02 -0.18
N SER A 123 -17.75 14.77 0.21
CA SER A 123 -18.93 15.54 -0.19
C SER A 123 -19.23 16.70 0.75
N MET A 124 -18.35 16.95 1.74
CA MET A 124 -18.44 18.11 2.62
C MET A 124 -18.44 19.42 1.82
N PRO A 125 -18.91 20.54 2.38
CA PRO A 125 -18.69 21.86 1.81
C PRO A 125 -17.18 22.16 1.68
N ASP A 126 -16.79 22.94 0.66
CA ASP A 126 -15.38 23.24 0.37
C ASP A 126 -14.66 23.93 1.53
N GLU A 127 -15.38 24.69 2.35
CA GLU A 127 -14.88 25.33 3.57
C GLU A 127 -14.28 24.35 4.59
N PHE A 128 -14.74 23.10 4.58
CA PHE A 128 -14.26 22.04 5.49
C PHE A 128 -13.33 21.03 4.80
N LYS A 129 -12.96 21.27 3.52
CA LYS A 129 -12.03 20.41 2.78
C LYS A 129 -10.60 20.93 2.90
N TYR A 130 -9.90 20.47 3.94
CA TYR A 130 -8.47 20.73 4.09
C TYR A 130 -7.60 19.99 3.06
N TYR A 131 -8.10 18.87 2.52
CA TYR A 131 -7.47 18.13 1.44
C TYR A 131 -8.38 18.11 0.22
N LYS A 132 -7.93 18.72 -0.88
CA LYS A 132 -8.71 18.86 -2.11
C LYS A 132 -8.41 17.73 -3.10
N ALA A 133 -8.94 16.56 -2.80
CA ALA A 133 -8.74 15.33 -3.60
C ALA A 133 -9.11 15.44 -5.10
N HIS A 134 -9.85 16.48 -5.52
CA HIS A 134 -10.24 16.71 -6.90
C HIS A 134 -9.25 17.59 -7.68
N GLU A 135 -8.42 18.37 -6.99
CA GLU A 135 -7.35 19.18 -7.60
C GLU A 135 -6.03 18.39 -7.67
N GLU A 136 -5.90 17.34 -6.87
CA GLU A 136 -4.67 16.56 -6.74
C GLU A 136 -4.56 15.44 -7.79
N THR A 137 -3.43 15.41 -8.47
CA THR A 137 -3.00 14.25 -9.27
C THR A 137 -2.52 13.12 -8.36
N PHE A 138 -2.31 11.92 -8.91
CA PHE A 138 -1.69 10.84 -8.15
C PHE A 138 -0.32 11.25 -7.56
N ASP A 139 0.53 11.87 -8.38
CA ASP A 139 1.91 12.19 -7.98
C ASP A 139 1.95 13.30 -6.93
N SER A 140 1.12 14.34 -7.07
CA SER A 140 1.02 15.41 -6.08
C SER A 140 0.44 14.92 -4.75
N ALA A 141 -0.56 14.02 -4.81
CA ALA A 141 -1.06 13.35 -3.61
C ALA A 141 0.02 12.48 -2.94
N ASP A 142 0.73 11.63 -3.69
CA ASP A 142 1.80 10.78 -3.13
C ASP A 142 2.89 11.63 -2.47
N ASP A 143 3.29 12.73 -3.10
CA ASP A 143 4.31 13.64 -2.57
C ASP A 143 3.83 14.39 -1.32
N ALA A 144 2.61 14.92 -1.33
CA ALA A 144 2.01 15.58 -0.17
C ALA A 144 1.96 14.63 1.04
N PHE A 145 1.54 13.37 0.84
CA PHE A 145 1.49 12.37 1.91
C PHE A 145 2.87 11.95 2.40
N ARG A 146 3.84 11.80 1.51
CA ARG A 146 5.23 11.48 1.87
C ARG A 146 5.89 12.61 2.66
N THR A 147 5.61 13.86 2.29
CA THR A 147 6.14 15.05 2.95
C THR A 147 5.49 15.29 4.31
N ALA A 148 4.17 15.15 4.40
CA ALA A 148 3.44 15.30 5.66
C ALA A 148 3.80 14.21 6.68
N LEU A 149 4.18 13.01 6.22
CA LEU A 149 4.50 11.86 7.06
C LEU A 149 5.87 11.29 6.69
N PRO A 150 6.96 11.98 7.04
CA PRO A 150 8.32 11.65 6.60
C PRO A 150 8.83 10.33 7.18
N ARG A 151 8.25 9.86 8.29
CA ARG A 151 8.55 8.55 8.89
C ARG A 151 7.67 7.41 8.36
N GLY A 152 6.81 7.70 7.39
CA GLY A 152 5.79 6.79 6.89
C GLY A 152 4.56 6.69 7.81
N PHE A 153 3.46 6.19 7.26
CA PHE A 153 2.23 5.93 8.01
C PHE A 153 2.39 4.64 8.84
N ARG A 154 2.40 4.73 10.18
CA ARG A 154 2.61 3.57 11.08
C ARG A 154 1.51 2.50 11.01
N ALA A 155 0.30 2.86 10.61
CA ALA A 155 -0.71 1.95 10.09
C ALA A 155 -1.91 2.78 9.68
N LYS A 156 -2.40 2.59 8.46
CA LYS A 156 -3.78 2.98 8.10
C LYS A 156 -4.83 2.24 8.95
N TRP A 157 -4.39 1.27 9.77
CA TRP A 157 -5.20 0.30 10.51
C TRP A 157 -5.02 0.29 12.03
N TRP A 158 -4.12 1.09 12.63
CA TRP A 158 -4.04 1.19 14.11
C TRP A 158 -5.36 1.69 14.73
N LEU A 159 -6.20 2.37 13.93
CA LEU A 159 -7.54 2.81 14.33
C LEU A 159 -8.60 1.69 14.32
N PHE A 160 -8.37 0.54 13.68
CA PHE A 160 -9.36 -0.54 13.62
C PHE A 160 -9.16 -1.62 14.70
N THR A 161 -8.01 -1.62 15.39
CA THR A 161 -7.74 -2.53 16.52
C THR A 161 -8.05 -1.93 17.91
N GLN A 162 -8.62 -0.72 17.96
CA GLN A 162 -9.14 -0.10 19.20
C GLN A 162 -10.68 -0.11 19.24
N ALA A 163 -11.30 -1.18 18.76
CA ALA A 163 -12.70 -1.49 19.05
C ALA A 163 -12.76 -2.57 20.15
N ARG A 164 -12.55 -2.15 21.41
CA ARG A 164 -13.10 -2.85 22.57
C ARG A 164 -13.72 -1.80 23.51
N ARG A 165 -15.06 -1.75 23.46
CA ARG A 165 -16.04 -1.06 24.33
C ARG A 165 -15.83 0.43 24.61
#